data_AF-A0A4U2CQ93-F1
#
_entry.id   AF-A0A4U2CQ93-F1
#
_cell.length_a   1.000
_cell.length_b   1.000
_cell.length_c   1.000
_cell.angle_alpha   90.00
_cell.angle_beta   90.00
_cell.angle_gamma   90.00
#
_symmetry.space_group_name_H-M   'P 1'
#
loop_
_entity.id
_entity.type
_entity.pdbx_description
1 polymer ?
#
loop_
_entity_poly.entity_id
_entity_poly.type
_entity_poly.pdbx_seq_one_letter_code
_entity_poly.pdbx_strand_id
1 'polypeptide(L)'
;MARPKSYADEDVIRIATQLSDEGRQPSGWLIKEALGRGKIASIQTDLERLIGEGRLPEIKQSTVDTNPDQRAVASTFELPVELQDMLSLNEQELGKILRDMTIRINDKAHIHYESLMEVRIRELDAKSDILVKAQAMAEQDTLDIEVRLQKQVERNELLEDQIDNLEVRLTSSKSERSDLIQTISQLTDSFNKTTEKAAQQQISLDELRRTVSDIDKAHTATQVKLEYSMNEANQLQSQLSGLSELHETTRAQLTETSTLFKSTQKLLNESDNQISILREENRELATSHRLLEKGLEEAENEIALLHEQKQRLENDLVEHGKSTI
;
A
#
# COMPACT_ATOMS: atom_id res chain seq x y z
N MET A 1 43.47 63.82 4.82
CA MET A 1 44.08 63.28 6.05
C MET A 1 45.59 63.50 6.00
N ALA A 2 46.15 64.25 6.94
CA ALA A 2 47.59 64.55 6.96
C ALA A 2 48.39 63.29 7.28
N ARG A 3 49.47 63.01 6.52
CA ARG A 3 50.37 61.89 6.80
C ARG A 3 50.99 62.04 8.20
N PRO A 4 51.05 60.97 9.01
CA PRO A 4 51.68 61.03 10.33
C PRO A 4 53.18 61.38 10.23
N LYS A 5 53.69 62.11 11.23
CA LYS A 5 55.11 62.53 11.29
C LYS A 5 56.02 61.30 11.39
N SER A 6 57.19 61.35 10.74
CA SER A 6 58.17 60.26 10.71
C SER A 6 59.19 60.30 11.86
N TYR A 7 59.00 61.21 12.82
CA TYR A 7 59.85 61.41 14.00
C TYR A 7 58.98 61.82 15.18
N ALA A 8 59.45 61.55 16.41
CA ALA A 8 58.80 61.93 17.65
C ALA A 8 59.46 63.18 18.27
N ASP A 9 58.73 63.89 19.12
CA ASP A 9 59.21 65.12 19.76
C ASP A 9 60.41 64.82 20.70
N GLU A 10 60.43 63.69 21.40
CA GLU A 10 61.57 63.22 22.19
C GLU A 10 62.86 63.04 21.38
N ASP A 11 62.76 62.65 20.10
CA ASP A 11 63.94 62.52 19.24
C ASP A 11 64.54 63.89 18.89
N VAL A 12 63.68 64.91 18.71
CA VAL A 12 64.10 66.30 18.49
C VAL A 12 64.75 66.86 19.75
N ILE A 13 64.17 66.61 20.92
CA ILE A 13 64.72 67.04 22.22
C ILE A 13 66.11 66.42 22.43
N ARG A 14 66.25 65.10 22.28
CA ARG A 14 67.52 64.39 22.52
C ARG A 14 68.67 64.91 21.65
N ILE A 15 68.40 65.15 20.37
CA ILE A 15 69.41 65.63 19.43
C ILE A 15 69.70 67.11 19.66
N ALA A 16 68.69 67.91 20.00
CA ALA A 16 68.89 69.32 20.32
C ALA A 16 69.72 69.53 21.60
N THR A 17 69.50 68.72 22.64
CA THR A 17 70.36 68.73 23.84
C THR A 17 71.76 68.25 23.52
N GLN A 18 71.92 67.17 22.75
CA GLN A 18 73.25 66.70 22.36
C GLN A 18 74.04 67.76 21.56
N LEU A 19 73.39 68.44 20.60
CA LEU A 19 74.01 69.54 19.86
C LEU A 19 74.38 70.71 20.77
N SER A 20 73.54 71.00 21.78
CA SER A 20 73.80 72.05 22.77
C SER A 20 74.97 71.70 23.69
N ASP A 21 75.08 70.44 24.11
CA ASP A 21 76.21 69.93 24.91
C ASP A 21 77.53 69.96 24.11
N GLU A 22 77.45 69.77 22.78
CA GLU A 22 78.56 69.91 21.84
C GLU A 22 78.89 71.39 21.49
N GLY A 23 78.18 72.35 22.08
CA GLY A 23 78.38 73.79 21.87
C GLY A 23 77.87 74.31 20.52
N ARG A 24 77.08 73.53 19.79
CA ARG A 24 76.48 73.90 18.50
C ARG A 24 75.03 74.33 18.70
N GLN A 25 74.60 75.38 18.01
CA GLN A 25 73.20 75.80 18.07
C GLN A 25 72.32 74.79 17.31
N PRO A 26 71.33 74.15 17.96
CA PRO A 26 70.46 73.20 17.29
C PRO A 26 69.57 73.93 16.26
N SER A 27 69.71 73.54 15.00
CA SER A 27 68.89 73.99 13.87
C SER A 27 68.12 72.81 13.29
N GLY A 28 66.94 73.05 12.72
CA GLY A 28 66.14 72.03 12.05
C GLY A 28 66.88 71.31 10.91
N TRP A 29 67.92 71.92 10.32
CA TRP A 29 68.80 71.24 9.37
C TRP A 29 69.73 70.23 10.06
N LEU A 30 70.45 70.64 11.12
CA LEU A 30 71.35 69.78 11.89
C LEU A 30 70.60 68.61 12.54
N ILE A 31 69.39 68.86 13.02
CA ILE A 31 68.54 67.81 13.60
C ILE A 31 68.05 66.84 12.52
N LYS A 32 67.70 67.32 11.32
CA LYS A 32 67.36 66.44 10.21
C LYS A 32 68.56 65.60 9.76
N GLU A 33 69.75 66.19 9.73
CA GLU A 33 70.99 65.49 9.39
C GLU A 33 71.24 64.32 10.37
N ALA A 34 71.09 64.57 11.66
CA ALA A 34 71.22 63.53 12.69
C ALA A 34 70.06 62.49 12.67
N LEU A 35 68.84 62.89 12.30
CA LEU A 35 67.68 61.98 12.21
C LEU A 35 67.63 61.15 10.91
N GLY A 36 68.20 61.66 9.81
CA GLY A 36 68.12 61.06 8.47
C GLY A 36 66.70 61.06 7.85
N ARG A 37 65.69 61.62 8.53
CA ARG A 37 64.28 61.60 8.11
C ARG A 37 63.51 62.83 8.61
N GLY A 38 62.35 63.11 8.02
CA GLY A 38 61.49 64.25 8.36
C GLY A 38 61.72 65.48 7.48
N LYS A 39 60.77 66.42 7.52
CA LYS A 39 60.83 67.70 6.77
C LYS A 39 61.48 68.77 7.64
N ILE A 40 62.45 69.51 7.10
CA ILE A 40 63.21 70.56 7.80
C ILE A 40 62.26 71.60 8.41
N ALA A 41 61.29 72.08 7.63
CA ALA A 41 60.32 73.09 8.10
C ALA A 41 59.52 72.58 9.31
N SER A 42 59.04 71.33 9.28
CA SER A 42 58.29 70.74 10.39
C SER A 42 59.17 70.54 11.63
N ILE A 43 60.42 70.09 11.46
CA ILE A 43 61.38 69.92 12.55
C ILE A 43 61.75 71.28 13.17
N GLN A 44 61.91 72.32 12.34
CA GLN A 44 62.20 73.69 12.79
C GLN A 44 61.03 74.28 13.58
N THR A 45 59.78 74.10 13.12
CA THR A 45 58.59 74.54 13.87
C THR A 45 58.43 73.77 15.18
N ASP A 46 58.71 72.46 15.19
CA ASP A 46 58.66 71.66 16.41
C ASP A 46 59.78 72.06 17.39
N LEU A 47 60.99 72.39 16.91
CA LEU A 47 62.09 72.93 17.71
C LEU A 47 61.72 74.27 18.36
N GLU A 48 61.18 75.21 17.59
CA GLU A 48 60.73 76.51 18.10
C GLU A 48 59.59 76.36 19.14
N ARG A 49 58.66 75.43 18.89
CA ARG A 49 57.61 75.09 19.86
C ARG A 49 58.20 74.50 21.15
N LEU A 50 59.15 73.56 21.05
CA LEU A 50 59.80 72.91 22.20
C LEU A 50 60.67 73.87 23.02
N ILE A 51 61.26 74.88 22.37
CA ILE A 51 61.93 76.00 23.04
C ILE A 51 60.90 76.87 23.77
N GLY A 52 59.77 77.20 23.12
CA GLY A 52 58.68 77.99 23.72
C GLY A 52 57.96 77.30 24.89
N GLU A 53 57.91 75.96 24.91
CA GLU A 53 57.37 75.14 26.01
C GLU A 53 58.36 74.96 27.18
N GLY A 54 59.57 75.53 27.09
CA GLY A 54 60.60 75.46 28.14
C GLY A 54 61.28 74.09 28.28
N ARG A 55 61.12 73.20 27.29
CA ARG A 55 61.74 71.86 27.27
C ARG A 55 63.17 71.86 26.72
N LEU A 56 63.62 72.99 26.16
CA LEU A 56 65.00 73.24 25.72
C LEU A 56 65.44 74.64 26.19
N PRO A 57 66.71 74.84 26.61
CA PRO A 57 67.20 76.14 27.06
C PRO A 57 67.20 77.18 25.93
N GLU A 58 66.86 78.42 26.26
CA GLU A 58 66.71 79.53 25.33
C GLU A 58 68.06 79.88 24.65
N ILE A 59 68.14 79.69 23.34
CA ILE A 59 69.36 79.93 22.57
C ILE A 59 69.47 81.43 22.31
N LYS A 60 70.39 82.10 23.02
CA LYS A 60 70.78 83.48 22.71
C LYS A 60 71.40 83.51 21.31
N GLN A 61 70.73 84.16 20.36
CA GLN A 61 71.28 84.42 19.04
C GLN A 61 72.44 85.42 19.18
N SER A 62 73.67 84.96 18.93
CA SER A 62 74.81 85.84 18.70
C SER A 62 74.67 86.45 17.31
N THR A 63 73.99 87.58 17.20
CA THR A 63 74.07 88.45 16.02
C THR A 63 75.48 89.04 15.98
N VAL A 64 76.38 88.40 15.24
CA VAL A 64 77.64 89.04 14.83
C VAL A 64 77.29 90.00 13.69
N ASP A 65 77.09 91.27 14.05
CA ASP A 65 77.09 92.40 13.13
C ASP A 65 78.44 92.42 12.40
N THR A 66 78.46 91.87 11.19
CA THR A 66 79.62 91.96 10.30
C THR A 66 79.55 93.32 9.61
N ASN A 67 80.06 94.36 10.28
CA ASN A 67 80.25 95.67 9.68
C ASN A 67 81.34 95.56 8.58
N PRO A 68 81.05 95.87 7.30
CA PRO A 68 81.95 95.60 6.17
C PRO A 68 82.92 96.76 5.86
N ASP A 69 83.28 97.61 6.83
CA ASP A 69 83.97 98.89 6.57
C ASP A 69 85.44 98.97 7.02
N GLN A 70 86.12 97.83 7.14
CA GLN A 70 87.58 97.78 7.25
C GLN A 70 88.20 97.12 6.02
N ARG A 71 88.04 97.75 4.86
CA ARG A 71 89.05 97.60 3.79
C ARG A 71 90.24 98.46 4.20
N ALA A 72 91.28 97.80 4.71
CA ALA A 72 92.62 98.35 4.67
C ALA A 72 92.87 98.86 3.26
N VAL A 73 93.19 100.15 3.13
CA VAL A 73 93.73 100.74 1.91
C VAL A 73 95.06 100.03 1.69
N ALA A 74 95.03 98.93 0.94
CA ALA A 74 96.22 98.37 0.34
C ALA A 74 96.72 99.46 -0.60
N SER A 75 97.79 100.13 -0.20
CA SER A 75 98.54 101.03 -1.07
C SER A 75 98.81 100.31 -2.38
N THR A 76 98.15 100.75 -3.45
CA THR A 76 98.48 100.39 -4.83
C THR A 76 99.86 100.97 -5.12
N PHE A 77 100.90 100.26 -4.71
CA PHE A 77 102.17 100.32 -5.41
C PHE A 77 101.91 99.70 -6.78
N GLU A 78 101.90 100.51 -7.83
CA GLU A 78 101.99 100.00 -9.19
C GLU A 78 103.31 99.23 -9.29
N LEU A 79 103.22 97.91 -9.49
CA LEU A 79 104.40 97.09 -9.73
C LEU A 79 105.10 97.63 -11.00
N PRO A 80 106.44 97.60 -11.06
CA PRO A 80 107.18 97.86 -12.29
C PRO A 80 106.53 97.15 -13.48
N VAL A 81 106.42 97.83 -14.63
CA VAL A 81 105.67 97.37 -15.81
C VAL A 81 106.07 95.94 -16.21
N GLU A 82 107.35 95.60 -16.07
CA GLU A 82 107.88 94.27 -16.36
C GLU A 82 107.32 93.18 -15.44
N LEU A 83 107.09 93.49 -14.16
CA LEU A 83 106.47 92.55 -13.20
C LEU A 83 104.96 92.46 -13.41
N GLN A 84 104.31 93.53 -13.85
CA GLN A 84 102.88 93.53 -14.20
C GLN A 84 102.63 92.72 -15.49
N ASP A 85 103.51 92.85 -16.48
CA ASP A 85 103.48 92.04 -17.71
C ASP A 85 103.73 90.55 -17.41
N MET A 86 104.74 90.23 -16.60
CA MET A 86 105.00 88.84 -16.16
C MET A 86 103.85 88.25 -15.34
N LEU A 87 103.21 89.05 -14.48
CA LEU A 87 102.04 88.63 -13.72
C LEU A 87 100.85 88.39 -14.65
N SER A 88 100.58 89.28 -15.61
CA SER A 88 99.52 89.11 -16.60
C SER A 88 99.72 87.88 -17.49
N LEU A 89 100.97 87.59 -17.86
CA LEU A 89 101.35 86.39 -18.62
C LEU A 89 101.10 85.13 -17.78
N ASN A 90 101.53 85.13 -16.52
CA ASN A 90 101.28 84.03 -15.58
C ASN A 90 99.78 83.83 -15.33
N GLU A 91 99.00 84.91 -15.17
CA GLU A 91 97.54 84.84 -15.03
C GLU A 91 96.89 84.29 -16.30
N GLN A 92 97.39 84.65 -17.48
CA GLN A 92 96.91 84.10 -18.74
C GLN A 92 97.24 82.61 -18.87
N GLU A 93 98.44 82.18 -18.49
CA GLU A 93 98.86 80.79 -18.49
C GLU A 93 98.08 79.96 -17.46
N LEU A 94 97.95 80.44 -16.22
CA LEU A 94 97.10 79.85 -15.20
C LEU A 94 95.64 79.79 -15.66
N GLY A 95 95.15 80.86 -16.30
CA GLY A 95 93.80 80.91 -16.86
C GLY A 95 93.60 79.95 -18.04
N LYS A 96 94.65 79.64 -18.82
CA LYS A 96 94.62 78.57 -19.84
C LYS A 96 94.59 77.21 -19.16
N ILE A 97 95.48 76.96 -18.19
CA ILE A 97 95.55 75.69 -17.45
C ILE A 97 94.22 75.39 -16.74
N LEU A 98 93.62 76.39 -16.07
CA LEU A 98 92.34 76.26 -15.39
C LEU A 98 91.21 75.97 -16.38
N ARG A 99 91.15 76.68 -17.51
CA ARG A 99 90.18 76.39 -18.57
C ARG A 99 90.32 74.97 -19.10
N ASP A 100 91.54 74.56 -19.43
CA ASP A 100 91.82 73.20 -19.91
C ASP A 100 91.46 72.15 -18.86
N MET A 101 91.72 72.43 -17.58
CA MET A 101 91.33 71.56 -16.48
C MET A 101 89.81 71.47 -16.35
N THR A 102 89.09 72.59 -16.42
CA THR A 102 87.62 72.61 -16.40
C THR A 102 87.03 71.84 -17.58
N ILE A 103 87.57 72.02 -18.80
CA ILE A 103 87.14 71.27 -19.98
C ILE A 103 87.35 69.77 -19.77
N ARG A 104 88.56 69.35 -19.35
CA ARG A 104 88.85 67.93 -19.08
C ARG A 104 87.95 67.32 -18.01
N ILE A 105 87.66 68.07 -16.94
CA ILE A 105 86.77 67.63 -15.87
C ILE A 105 85.34 67.45 -16.41
N ASN A 106 84.84 68.42 -17.18
CA ASN A 106 83.50 68.35 -17.78
C ASN A 106 83.39 67.19 -18.77
N ASP A 107 84.38 67.01 -19.65
CA ASP A 107 84.41 65.90 -20.61
C ASP A 107 84.41 64.55 -19.88
N LYS A 108 85.20 64.44 -18.80
CA LYS A 108 85.25 63.20 -18.00
C LYS A 108 83.93 62.94 -17.28
N ALA A 109 83.28 63.96 -16.76
CA ALA A 109 81.96 63.85 -16.14
C ALA A 109 80.90 63.43 -17.16
N HIS A 110 80.90 64.03 -18.36
CA HIS A 110 80.01 63.64 -19.45
C HIS A 110 80.15 62.16 -19.82
N ILE A 111 81.38 61.70 -20.07
CA ILE A 111 81.65 60.29 -20.40
C ILE A 111 81.21 59.36 -19.26
N HIS A 112 81.44 59.75 -18.01
CA HIS A 112 81.03 58.95 -16.86
C HIS A 112 79.50 58.79 -16.78
N TYR A 113 78.75 59.88 -16.92
CA TYR A 113 77.29 59.82 -16.87
C TYR A 113 76.68 59.11 -18.07
N GLU A 114 77.26 59.29 -19.26
CA GLU A 114 76.86 58.56 -20.45
C GLU A 114 77.06 57.04 -20.27
N SER A 115 78.24 56.63 -19.81
CA SER A 115 78.53 55.21 -19.52
C SER A 115 77.61 54.64 -18.43
N LEU A 116 77.36 55.41 -17.35
CA LEU A 116 76.45 54.99 -16.29
C LEU A 116 75.01 54.84 -16.81
N MET A 117 74.56 55.76 -17.65
CA MET A 117 73.22 55.74 -18.23
C MET A 117 73.07 54.57 -19.20
N GLU A 118 74.07 54.30 -20.06
CA GLU A 118 74.06 53.13 -20.93
C GLU A 118 73.98 51.82 -20.15
N VAL A 119 74.77 51.65 -19.09
CA VAL A 119 74.72 50.46 -18.24
C VAL A 119 73.33 50.33 -17.61
N ARG A 120 72.77 51.44 -17.13
CA ARG A 120 71.44 51.42 -16.51
C ARG A 120 70.32 51.08 -17.49
N ILE A 121 70.40 51.59 -18.72
CA ILE A 121 69.45 51.25 -19.79
C ILE A 121 69.52 49.75 -20.09
N ARG A 122 70.73 49.20 -20.30
CA ARG A 122 70.91 47.75 -20.53
C ARG A 122 70.39 46.90 -19.37
N GLU A 123 70.62 47.32 -18.13
CA GLU A 123 70.05 46.65 -16.95
C GLU A 123 68.52 46.67 -16.93
N LEU A 124 67.91 47.79 -17.32
CA LEU A 124 66.47 47.93 -17.40
C LEU A 124 65.89 47.07 -18.53
N ASP A 125 66.53 47.06 -19.70
CA ASP A 125 66.14 46.22 -20.84
C ASP A 125 66.19 44.73 -20.46
N ALA A 126 67.30 44.28 -19.85
CA ALA A 126 67.44 42.89 -19.40
C ALA A 126 66.37 42.51 -18.36
N LYS A 127 66.03 43.42 -17.43
CA LYS A 127 64.94 43.19 -16.48
C LYS A 127 63.58 43.17 -17.17
N SER A 128 63.35 44.04 -18.15
CA SER A 128 62.10 44.08 -18.91
C SER A 128 61.91 42.79 -19.68
N ASP A 129 62.95 42.27 -20.34
CA ASP A 129 62.89 41.00 -21.07
C ASP A 129 62.54 39.82 -20.17
N ILE A 130 63.10 39.78 -18.96
CA ILE A 130 62.78 38.75 -17.97
C ILE A 130 61.32 38.86 -17.54
N LEU A 131 60.82 40.07 -17.29
CA LEU A 131 59.43 40.31 -16.89
C LEU A 131 58.45 39.92 -18.01
N VAL A 132 58.75 40.27 -19.26
CA VAL A 132 57.91 39.91 -20.41
C VAL A 132 57.85 38.39 -20.59
N LYS A 133 58.98 37.68 -20.45
CA LYS A 133 59.00 36.21 -20.51
C LYS A 133 58.21 35.58 -19.36
N ALA A 134 58.37 36.09 -18.14
CA ALA A 134 57.62 35.61 -16.98
C ALA A 134 56.11 35.84 -17.14
N GLN A 135 55.71 37.01 -17.67
CA GLN A 135 54.33 37.33 -17.98
C GLN A 135 53.76 36.37 -19.03
N ALA A 136 54.48 36.14 -20.14
CA ALA A 136 54.03 35.23 -21.19
C ALA A 136 53.86 33.78 -20.68
N MET A 137 54.74 33.32 -19.79
CA MET A 137 54.59 32.01 -19.14
C MET A 137 53.35 31.97 -18.23
N ALA A 138 53.13 33.00 -17.42
CA ALA A 138 51.95 33.09 -16.56
C ALA A 138 50.65 33.14 -17.36
N GLU A 139 50.61 33.89 -18.48
CA GLU A 139 49.47 33.94 -19.39
C GLU A 139 49.17 32.57 -20.01
N GLN A 140 50.20 31.83 -20.43
CA GLN A 140 50.04 30.47 -20.93
C GLN A 140 49.50 29.51 -19.84
N ASP A 141 50.04 29.59 -18.62
CA ASP A 141 49.56 28.77 -17.49
C ASP A 141 48.09 29.08 -17.17
N THR A 142 47.68 30.37 -17.25
CA THR A 142 46.27 30.74 -17.04
C THR A 142 45.37 30.18 -18.13
N LEU A 143 45.80 30.22 -19.39
CA LEU A 143 45.05 29.65 -20.52
C LEU A 143 44.84 28.14 -20.35
N ASP A 144 45.90 27.42 -19.95
CA ASP A 144 45.83 25.97 -19.73
C ASP A 144 44.87 25.61 -18.57
N ILE A 145 44.87 26.42 -17.51
CA ILE A 145 43.93 26.27 -16.39
C ILE A 145 42.49 26.55 -16.84
N GLU A 146 42.26 27.60 -17.61
CA GLU A 146 40.93 27.94 -18.16
C GLU A 146 40.37 26.80 -19.03
N VAL A 147 41.17 26.25 -19.94
CA VAL A 147 40.76 25.13 -20.79
C VAL A 147 40.41 23.89 -19.95
N ARG A 148 41.19 23.59 -18.91
CA ARG A 148 40.89 22.47 -18.01
C ARG A 148 39.60 22.73 -17.22
N LEU A 149 39.40 23.96 -16.75
CA LEU A 149 38.21 24.35 -16.00
C LEU A 149 36.96 24.26 -16.89
N GLN A 150 37.04 24.72 -18.13
CA GLN A 150 35.95 24.58 -19.10
C GLN A 150 35.55 23.11 -19.30
N LYS A 151 36.50 22.22 -19.53
CA LYS A 151 36.22 20.77 -19.64
C LYS A 151 35.58 20.19 -18.38
N GLN A 152 35.94 20.70 -17.21
CA GLN A 152 35.35 20.28 -15.95
C GLN A 152 33.91 20.78 -15.80
N VAL A 153 33.63 22.02 -16.23
CA VAL A 153 32.26 22.57 -16.27
C VAL A 153 31.39 21.76 -17.21
N GLU A 154 31.81 21.51 -18.45
CA GLU A 154 31.07 20.68 -19.43
C GLU A 154 30.79 19.27 -18.88
N ARG A 155 31.75 18.66 -18.18
CA ARG A 155 31.55 17.37 -17.51
C ARG A 155 30.52 17.45 -16.38
N ASN A 156 30.54 18.52 -15.59
CA ASN A 156 29.61 18.71 -14.49
C ASN A 156 28.19 18.93 -15.00
N GLU A 157 28.00 19.73 -16.05
CA GLU A 157 26.70 19.93 -16.73
C GLU A 157 26.14 18.58 -17.21
N LEU A 158 26.96 17.73 -17.84
CA LEU A 158 26.54 16.39 -18.25
C LEU A 158 26.14 15.50 -17.06
N LEU A 159 26.82 15.63 -15.93
CA LEU A 159 26.48 14.88 -14.72
C LEU A 159 25.18 15.39 -14.08
N GLU A 160 24.95 16.70 -14.10
CA GLU A 160 23.69 17.32 -13.66
C GLU A 160 22.51 16.84 -14.52
N ASP A 161 22.64 16.85 -15.85
CA ASP A 161 21.63 16.30 -16.77
C ASP A 161 21.32 14.81 -16.49
N GLN A 162 22.36 14.02 -16.17
CA GLN A 162 22.19 12.61 -15.81
C GLN A 162 21.46 12.43 -14.48
N ILE A 163 21.77 13.27 -13.48
CA ILE A 163 21.09 13.26 -12.19
C ILE A 163 19.61 13.58 -12.39
N ASP A 164 19.29 14.64 -13.13
CA ASP A 164 17.91 15.05 -13.42
C ASP A 164 17.12 13.93 -14.12
N ASN A 165 17.72 13.28 -15.12
CA ASN A 165 17.10 12.15 -15.80
C ASN A 165 16.82 10.98 -14.84
N LEU A 166 17.79 10.64 -13.97
CA LEU A 166 17.63 9.58 -12.99
C LEU A 166 16.57 9.90 -11.95
N GLU A 167 16.44 11.16 -11.53
CA GLU A 167 15.38 11.61 -10.63
C GLU A 167 13.99 11.51 -11.26
N VAL A 168 13.84 11.88 -12.54
CA VAL A 168 12.59 11.70 -13.30
C VAL A 168 12.25 10.21 -13.42
N ARG A 169 13.22 9.35 -13.74
CA ARG A 169 12.99 7.90 -13.81
C ARG A 169 12.62 7.30 -12.46
N LEU A 170 13.25 7.76 -11.39
CA LEU A 170 12.97 7.31 -10.03
C LEU A 170 11.56 7.70 -9.59
N THR A 171 11.14 8.93 -9.90
CA THR A 171 9.79 9.40 -9.59
C THR A 171 8.72 8.66 -10.39
N SER A 172 8.94 8.43 -11.70
CA SER A 172 8.06 7.57 -12.53
C SER A 172 7.95 6.16 -11.95
N SER A 173 9.08 5.51 -11.64
CA SER A 173 9.10 4.16 -11.08
C SER A 173 8.40 4.08 -9.71
N LYS A 174 8.56 5.10 -8.86
CA LYS A 174 7.83 5.19 -7.58
C LYS A 174 6.32 5.30 -7.80
N SER A 175 5.88 6.08 -8.79
CA SER A 175 4.46 6.20 -9.17
C SER A 175 3.91 4.86 -9.67
N GLU A 176 4.59 4.24 -10.64
CA GLU A 176 4.21 2.92 -11.18
C GLU A 176 4.12 1.86 -10.07
N ARG A 177 5.09 1.85 -9.14
CA ARG A 177 5.05 0.96 -7.98
C ARG A 177 3.84 1.23 -7.08
N SER A 178 3.47 2.50 -6.88
CA SER A 178 2.27 2.87 -6.10
C SER A 178 1.01 2.34 -6.77
N ASP A 179 0.89 2.49 -8.09
CA ASP A 179 -0.25 1.99 -8.86
C ASP A 179 -0.33 0.44 -8.81
N LEU A 180 0.81 -0.25 -8.94
CA LEU A 180 0.89 -1.69 -8.77
C LEU A 180 0.47 -2.15 -7.37
N ILE A 181 0.89 -1.44 -6.32
CA ILE A 181 0.46 -1.75 -4.94
C ILE A 181 -1.06 -1.57 -4.80
N GLN A 182 -1.62 -0.49 -5.37
CA GLN A 182 -3.06 -0.24 -5.34
C GLN A 182 -3.84 -1.35 -6.06
N THR A 183 -3.40 -1.76 -7.26
CA THR A 183 -4.05 -2.85 -8.01
C THR A 183 -3.94 -4.19 -7.29
N ILE A 184 -2.79 -4.52 -6.67
CA ILE A 184 -2.63 -5.72 -5.85
C ILE A 184 -3.59 -5.70 -4.65
N SER A 185 -3.74 -4.55 -3.98
CA SER A 185 -4.70 -4.41 -2.87
C SER A 185 -6.14 -4.68 -3.35
N GLN A 186 -6.54 -4.08 -4.46
CA GLN A 186 -7.88 -4.28 -5.04
C GLN A 186 -8.12 -5.73 -5.45
N LEU A 187 -7.13 -6.37 -6.09
CA LEU A 187 -7.21 -7.78 -6.47
C LEU A 187 -7.31 -8.68 -5.24
N THR A 188 -6.54 -8.41 -4.19
CA THR A 188 -6.60 -9.14 -2.92
C THR A 188 -7.98 -9.03 -2.27
N ASP A 189 -8.55 -7.83 -2.22
CA ASP A 189 -9.91 -7.62 -1.70
C ASP A 189 -10.96 -8.35 -2.54
N SER A 190 -10.84 -8.31 -3.87
CA SER A 190 -11.73 -9.02 -4.77
C SER A 190 -11.64 -10.55 -4.59
N PHE A 191 -10.42 -11.06 -4.42
CA PHE A 191 -10.14 -12.47 -4.18
C PHE A 191 -10.72 -12.94 -2.86
N ASN A 192 -10.56 -12.16 -1.79
CA ASN A 192 -11.14 -12.44 -0.48
C ASN A 192 -12.67 -12.49 -0.57
N LYS A 193 -13.31 -11.53 -1.25
CA LYS A 193 -14.76 -11.53 -1.48
C LYS A 193 -15.23 -12.75 -2.27
N THR A 194 -14.51 -13.17 -3.31
CA THR A 194 -14.86 -14.37 -4.07
C THR A 194 -14.68 -15.64 -3.25
N THR A 195 -13.65 -15.70 -2.42
CA THR A 195 -13.38 -16.84 -1.52
C THR A 195 -14.47 -16.97 -0.46
N GLU A 196 -14.90 -15.86 0.14
CA GLU A 196 -16.01 -15.82 1.09
C GLU A 196 -17.32 -16.27 0.44
N LYS A 197 -17.64 -15.79 -0.77
CA LYS A 197 -18.80 -16.24 -1.54
C LYS A 197 -18.75 -17.74 -1.84
N ALA A 198 -17.59 -18.26 -2.21
CA ALA A 198 -17.40 -19.70 -2.47
C ALA A 198 -17.62 -20.53 -1.19
N ALA A 199 -17.09 -20.08 -0.05
CA ALA A 199 -17.34 -20.72 1.24
C ALA A 199 -18.83 -20.73 1.59
N GLN A 200 -19.53 -19.62 1.36
CA GLN A 200 -20.97 -19.53 1.62
C GLN A 200 -21.81 -20.40 0.69
N GLN A 201 -21.42 -20.50 -0.59
CA GLN A 201 -22.03 -21.44 -1.53
C GLN A 201 -21.80 -22.90 -1.12
N GLN A 202 -20.61 -23.22 -0.59
CA GLN A 202 -20.31 -24.56 -0.09
C GLN A 202 -21.21 -24.94 1.10
N ILE A 203 -21.40 -24.02 2.06
CA ILE A 203 -22.33 -24.22 3.18
C ILE A 203 -23.75 -24.49 2.66
N SER A 204 -24.23 -23.66 1.73
CA SER A 204 -25.57 -23.83 1.13
C SER A 204 -25.71 -25.16 0.37
N LEU A 205 -24.67 -25.61 -0.35
CA LEU A 205 -24.66 -26.91 -1.01
C LEU A 205 -24.73 -28.07 -0.01
N ASP A 206 -24.01 -27.97 1.10
CA ASP A 206 -24.03 -29.01 2.14
C ASP A 206 -25.37 -29.06 2.87
N GLU A 207 -26.02 -27.91 3.10
CA GLU A 207 -27.41 -27.85 3.58
C GLU A 207 -28.37 -28.48 2.58
N LEU A 208 -28.28 -28.13 1.29
CA LEU A 208 -29.14 -28.68 0.26
C LEU A 208 -28.97 -30.21 0.15
N ARG A 209 -27.72 -30.71 0.20
CA ARG A 209 -27.43 -32.15 0.24
C ARG A 209 -28.09 -32.85 1.44
N ARG A 210 -28.08 -32.23 2.62
CA ARG A 210 -28.80 -32.77 3.79
C ARG A 210 -30.31 -32.82 3.52
N THR A 211 -30.89 -31.73 3.01
CA THR A 211 -32.34 -31.69 2.71
C THR A 211 -32.76 -32.75 1.68
N VAL A 212 -31.97 -32.95 0.62
CA VAL A 212 -32.22 -33.99 -0.38
C VAL A 212 -32.14 -35.37 0.26
N SER A 213 -31.13 -35.64 1.08
CA SER A 213 -31.02 -36.92 1.80
C SER A 213 -32.20 -37.18 2.73
N ASP A 214 -32.72 -36.15 3.40
CA ASP A 214 -33.88 -36.29 4.29
C ASP A 214 -35.17 -36.52 3.50
N ILE A 215 -35.34 -35.84 2.36
CA ILE A 215 -36.46 -36.07 1.43
C ILE A 215 -36.40 -37.48 0.86
N ASP A 216 -35.23 -37.98 0.45
CA ASP A 216 -35.07 -39.35 -0.06
C ASP A 216 -35.44 -40.40 0.99
N LYS A 217 -35.05 -40.18 2.25
CA LYS A 217 -35.46 -41.04 3.38
C LYS A 217 -36.97 -41.00 3.63
N ALA A 218 -37.56 -39.82 3.56
CA ALA A 218 -39.01 -39.67 3.70
C ALA A 218 -39.75 -40.35 2.53
N HIS A 219 -39.28 -40.15 1.30
CA HIS A 219 -39.85 -40.76 0.09
C HIS A 219 -39.80 -42.28 0.19
N THR A 220 -38.64 -42.87 0.48
CA THR A 220 -38.50 -44.32 0.66
C THR A 220 -39.42 -44.86 1.76
N ALA A 221 -39.54 -44.17 2.90
CA ALA A 221 -40.48 -44.55 3.96
C ALA A 221 -41.95 -44.51 3.50
N THR A 222 -42.35 -43.48 2.73
CA THR A 222 -43.72 -43.39 2.18
C THR A 222 -43.98 -44.43 1.10
N GLN A 223 -42.99 -44.75 0.28
CA GLN A 223 -43.09 -45.81 -0.72
C GLN A 223 -43.29 -47.18 -0.08
N VAL A 224 -42.54 -47.51 0.97
CA VAL A 224 -42.72 -48.76 1.72
C VAL A 224 -44.13 -48.84 2.34
N LYS A 225 -44.63 -47.74 2.90
CA LYS A 225 -46.01 -47.69 3.43
C LYS A 225 -47.06 -47.91 2.34
N LEU A 226 -46.84 -47.37 1.14
CA LEU A 226 -47.72 -47.55 -0.01
C LEU A 226 -47.70 -49.01 -0.51
N GLU A 227 -46.52 -49.64 -0.59
CA GLU A 227 -46.39 -51.04 -0.97
C GLU A 227 -47.08 -51.96 0.06
N TYR A 228 -46.95 -51.66 1.35
CA TYR A 228 -47.64 -52.40 2.41
C TYR A 228 -49.17 -52.27 2.28
N SER A 229 -49.69 -51.05 2.11
CA SER A 229 -51.14 -50.84 1.97
C SER A 229 -51.71 -51.43 0.68
N MET A 230 -50.95 -51.42 -0.43
CA MET A 230 -51.32 -52.13 -1.66
C MET A 230 -51.40 -53.64 -1.44
N ASN A 231 -50.43 -54.24 -0.75
CA ASN A 231 -50.47 -55.67 -0.44
C ASN A 231 -51.64 -56.03 0.48
N GLU A 232 -51.93 -55.21 1.49
CA GLU A 232 -53.08 -55.39 2.37
C GLU A 232 -54.40 -55.28 1.58
N ALA A 233 -54.53 -54.29 0.68
CA ALA A 233 -55.68 -54.14 -0.19
C ALA A 233 -55.87 -55.36 -1.12
N ASN A 234 -54.79 -55.87 -1.71
CA ASN A 234 -54.83 -57.09 -2.53
C ASN A 234 -55.25 -58.32 -1.70
N GLN A 235 -54.78 -58.44 -0.46
CA GLN A 235 -55.16 -59.53 0.44
C GLN A 235 -56.65 -59.44 0.81
N LEU A 236 -57.14 -58.25 1.18
CA LEU A 236 -58.55 -58.01 1.46
C LEU A 236 -59.43 -58.29 0.24
N GLN A 237 -58.99 -57.90 -0.96
CA GLN A 237 -59.70 -58.19 -2.20
C GLN A 237 -59.80 -59.69 -2.47
N SER A 238 -58.71 -60.45 -2.23
CA SER A 238 -58.73 -61.91 -2.34
C SER A 238 -59.60 -62.59 -1.28
N GLN A 239 -59.65 -62.06 -0.06
CA GLN A 239 -60.55 -62.55 0.97
C GLN A 239 -62.01 -62.28 0.61
N LEU A 240 -62.30 -61.07 0.08
CA LEU A 240 -63.63 -60.68 -0.34
C LEU A 240 -64.12 -61.51 -1.52
N SER A 241 -63.26 -61.83 -2.49
CA SER A 241 -63.60 -62.75 -3.58
C SER A 241 -63.91 -64.16 -3.06
N GLY A 242 -63.08 -64.70 -2.14
CA GLY A 242 -63.31 -66.01 -1.54
C GLY A 242 -64.61 -66.05 -0.70
N LEU A 243 -64.92 -64.98 0.04
CA LEU A 243 -66.16 -64.86 0.79
C LEU A 243 -67.38 -64.78 -0.16
N SER A 244 -67.24 -64.08 -1.28
CA SER A 244 -68.27 -64.00 -2.31
C SER A 244 -68.55 -65.35 -2.95
N GLU A 245 -67.51 -66.14 -3.25
CA GLU A 245 -67.66 -67.52 -3.74
C GLU A 245 -68.34 -68.42 -2.70
N LEU A 246 -67.95 -68.32 -1.43
CA LEU A 246 -68.58 -69.07 -0.34
C LEU A 246 -70.05 -68.67 -0.15
N HIS A 247 -70.37 -67.38 -0.27
CA HIS A 247 -71.73 -66.89 -0.23
C HIS A 247 -72.57 -67.42 -1.40
N GLU A 248 -72.05 -67.40 -2.63
CA GLU A 248 -72.77 -67.95 -3.78
C GLU A 248 -72.97 -69.48 -3.68
N THR A 249 -71.97 -70.23 -3.20
CA THR A 249 -72.13 -71.67 -2.96
C THR A 249 -73.14 -71.98 -1.86
N THR A 250 -73.12 -71.27 -0.73
CA THR A 250 -74.13 -71.44 0.33
C THR A 250 -75.51 -71.01 -0.13
N ARG A 251 -75.62 -69.92 -0.91
CA ARG A 251 -76.87 -69.51 -1.54
C ARG A 251 -77.41 -70.60 -2.48
N ALA A 252 -76.55 -71.20 -3.31
CA ALA A 252 -76.93 -72.31 -4.18
C ALA A 252 -77.42 -73.53 -3.37
N GLN A 253 -76.69 -73.94 -2.34
CA GLN A 253 -77.10 -75.02 -1.43
C GLN A 253 -78.43 -74.72 -0.71
N LEU A 254 -78.63 -73.48 -0.27
CA LEU A 254 -79.89 -73.05 0.35
C LEU A 254 -81.05 -73.12 -0.66
N THR A 255 -80.82 -72.73 -1.91
CA THR A 255 -81.85 -72.88 -2.96
C THR A 255 -82.16 -74.34 -3.25
N GLU A 256 -81.14 -75.21 -3.33
CA GLU A 256 -81.31 -76.65 -3.54
C GLU A 256 -82.09 -77.28 -2.38
N THR A 257 -81.65 -77.08 -1.13
CA THR A 257 -82.36 -77.58 0.06
C THR A 257 -83.77 -77.01 0.18
N SER A 258 -84.00 -75.74 -0.17
CA SER A 258 -85.35 -75.16 -0.23
C SER A 258 -86.23 -75.84 -1.28
N THR A 259 -85.68 -76.18 -2.46
CA THR A 259 -86.42 -76.93 -3.48
C THR A 259 -86.73 -78.36 -3.05
N LEU A 260 -85.76 -79.05 -2.43
CA LEU A 260 -85.95 -80.38 -1.84
C LEU A 260 -87.02 -80.34 -0.75
N PHE A 261 -86.96 -79.37 0.16
CA PHE A 261 -87.96 -79.17 1.21
C PHE A 261 -89.35 -78.92 0.64
N LYS A 262 -89.49 -78.07 -0.38
CA LYS A 262 -90.78 -77.86 -1.07
C LYS A 262 -91.28 -79.16 -1.71
N SER A 263 -90.39 -79.97 -2.29
CA SER A 263 -90.74 -81.27 -2.88
C SER A 263 -91.19 -82.28 -1.82
N THR A 264 -90.46 -82.42 -0.71
CA THR A 264 -90.86 -83.29 0.40
C THR A 264 -92.13 -82.81 1.07
N GLN A 265 -92.34 -81.51 1.21
CA GLN A 265 -93.59 -80.94 1.71
C GLN A 265 -94.77 -81.23 0.77
N LYS A 266 -94.57 -81.21 -0.55
CA LYS A 266 -95.59 -81.67 -1.52
C LYS A 266 -95.91 -83.15 -1.34
N LEU A 267 -94.89 -84.00 -1.27
CA LEU A 267 -95.07 -85.45 -1.03
C LEU A 267 -95.78 -85.72 0.30
N LEU A 268 -95.45 -84.96 1.34
CA LEU A 268 -96.11 -85.05 2.64
C LEU A 268 -97.59 -84.68 2.52
N ASN A 269 -97.92 -83.58 1.85
CA ASN A 269 -99.32 -83.19 1.60
C ASN A 269 -100.07 -84.23 0.76
N GLU A 270 -99.43 -84.85 -0.23
CA GLU A 270 -100.00 -85.95 -1.01
C GLU A 270 -100.26 -87.19 -0.15
N SER A 271 -99.32 -87.56 0.71
CA SER A 271 -99.48 -88.63 1.70
C SER A 271 -100.58 -88.30 2.71
N ASP A 272 -100.67 -87.08 3.22
CA ASP A 272 -101.72 -86.63 4.14
C ASP A 272 -103.10 -86.69 3.46
N ASN A 273 -103.18 -86.32 2.19
CA ASN A 273 -104.38 -86.50 1.37
C ASN A 273 -104.72 -87.99 1.21
N GLN A 274 -103.74 -88.85 0.93
CA GLN A 274 -103.96 -90.30 0.86
C GLN A 274 -104.42 -90.89 2.21
N ILE A 275 -103.85 -90.45 3.33
CA ILE A 275 -104.29 -90.84 4.67
C ILE A 275 -105.74 -90.36 4.90
N SER A 276 -106.10 -89.17 4.44
CA SER A 276 -107.47 -88.67 4.51
C SER A 276 -108.43 -89.52 3.69
N ILE A 277 -108.05 -89.92 2.47
CA ILE A 277 -108.83 -90.83 1.62
C ILE A 277 -108.98 -92.19 2.30
N LEU A 278 -107.90 -92.81 2.76
CA LEU A 278 -107.92 -94.10 3.46
C LEU A 278 -108.72 -94.05 4.76
N ARG A 279 -108.74 -92.91 5.47
CA ARG A 279 -109.60 -92.71 6.64
C ARG A 279 -111.08 -92.68 6.27
N GLU A 280 -111.42 -92.06 5.15
CA GLU A 280 -112.79 -92.02 4.65
C GLU A 280 -113.23 -93.40 4.13
N GLU A 281 -112.38 -94.09 3.38
CA GLU A 281 -112.60 -95.50 2.99
C GLU A 281 -112.77 -96.40 4.22
N ASN A 282 -111.97 -96.22 5.29
CA ASN A 282 -112.17 -96.95 6.54
C ASN A 282 -113.51 -96.63 7.21
N ARG A 283 -113.99 -95.38 7.13
CA ARG A 283 -115.33 -95.02 7.61
C ARG A 283 -116.41 -95.71 6.76
N GLU A 284 -116.28 -95.70 5.45
CA GLU A 284 -117.21 -96.37 4.54
C GLU A 284 -117.22 -97.88 4.78
N LEU A 285 -116.06 -98.52 4.88
CA LEU A 285 -115.91 -99.92 5.27
C LEU A 285 -116.55 -100.20 6.64
N ALA A 286 -116.30 -99.36 7.65
CA ALA A 286 -116.92 -99.52 8.95
C ALA A 286 -118.46 -99.40 8.89
N THR A 287 -119.00 -98.50 8.05
CA THR A 287 -120.45 -98.40 7.84
C THR A 287 -121.02 -99.61 7.09
N SER A 288 -120.31 -100.13 6.09
CA SER A 288 -120.67 -101.38 5.38
C SER A 288 -120.65 -102.58 6.32
N HIS A 289 -119.64 -102.67 7.19
CA HIS A 289 -119.55 -103.73 8.19
C HIS A 289 -120.72 -103.68 9.18
N ARG A 290 -121.12 -102.48 9.59
CA ARG A 290 -122.30 -102.25 10.43
C ARG A 290 -123.61 -102.66 9.77
N LEU A 291 -123.74 -102.43 8.46
CA LEU A 291 -124.91 -102.87 7.68
C LEU A 291 -124.96 -104.39 7.54
N LEU A 292 -123.80 -105.04 7.33
CA LEU A 292 -123.67 -106.49 7.28
C LEU A 292 -123.96 -107.14 8.65
N GLU A 293 -123.47 -106.57 9.75
CA GLU A 293 -123.83 -107.00 11.11
C GLU A 293 -125.34 -106.94 11.34
N LYS A 294 -126.00 -105.86 10.89
CA LYS A 294 -127.45 -105.72 10.98
C LYS A 294 -128.20 -106.77 10.17
N GLY A 295 -127.73 -107.07 8.96
CA GLY A 295 -128.30 -108.15 8.15
C GLY A 295 -128.07 -109.54 8.76
N LEU A 296 -126.98 -109.73 9.50
CA LEU A 296 -126.72 -110.97 10.24
C LEU A 296 -127.68 -111.11 11.44
N GLU A 297 -127.91 -110.04 12.21
CA GLU A 297 -128.88 -110.02 13.32
C GLU A 297 -130.31 -110.30 12.84
N GLU A 298 -130.69 -109.79 11.67
CA GLU A 298 -132.00 -110.07 11.06
C GLU A 298 -132.14 -111.54 10.64
N ALA A 299 -131.09 -112.12 10.04
CA ALA A 299 -131.05 -113.55 9.69
C ALA A 299 -131.03 -114.48 10.91
N GLU A 300 -130.32 -114.10 11.98
CA GLU A 300 -130.29 -114.85 13.24
C GLU A 300 -131.66 -114.86 13.93
N ASN A 301 -132.39 -113.74 13.90
CA ASN A 301 -133.77 -113.67 14.39
C ASN A 301 -134.75 -114.51 13.55
N GLU A 302 -134.57 -114.56 12.23
CA GLU A 302 -135.41 -115.36 11.34
C GLU A 302 -135.20 -116.87 11.55
N ILE A 303 -133.95 -117.29 11.82
CA ILE A 303 -133.61 -118.67 12.19
C ILE A 303 -134.22 -119.04 13.55
N ALA A 304 -134.20 -118.14 14.53
CA ALA A 304 -134.82 -118.37 15.84
C ALA A 304 -136.33 -118.59 15.73
N LEU A 305 -137.01 -117.82 14.87
CA LEU A 305 -138.45 -117.93 14.63
C LEU A 305 -138.84 -119.26 13.95
N LEU A 306 -138.01 -119.73 13.01
CA LEU A 306 -138.18 -121.03 12.35
C LEU A 306 -137.91 -122.21 13.30
N HIS A 307 -137.02 -122.04 14.28
CA HIS A 307 -136.75 -123.05 15.30
C HIS A 307 -137.93 -123.22 16.26
N GLU A 308 -138.61 -122.13 16.63
CA GLU A 308 -139.82 -122.17 17.48
C GLU A 308 -141.02 -122.82 16.77
N GLN A 309 -141.17 -122.61 15.45
CA GLN A 309 -142.19 -123.29 14.64
C GLN A 309 -141.95 -124.80 14.51
N LYS A 310 -140.69 -125.22 14.38
CA LYS A 310 -140.33 -126.64 14.34
C LYS A 310 -140.67 -127.36 15.65
N GLN A 311 -140.44 -126.71 16.79
CA GLN A 311 -140.72 -127.28 18.11
C GLN A 311 -142.22 -127.45 18.40
N ARG A 312 -143.08 -126.58 17.83
CA ARG A 312 -144.55 -126.74 17.93
C ARG A 312 -145.07 -127.91 17.09
N LEU A 313 -144.50 -128.14 15.91
CA LEU A 313 -144.88 -129.25 15.02
C LEU A 313 -144.43 -130.64 15.54
N GLU A 314 -143.33 -130.71 16.30
CA GLU A 314 -142.85 -131.97 16.89
C GLU A 314 -143.71 -132.43 18.10
N ASN A 315 -144.38 -131.52 18.81
CA ASN A 315 -145.24 -131.87 19.94
C ASN A 315 -146.64 -132.36 19.52
N ASP A 316 -147.17 -131.92 18.38
CA ASP A 316 -148.50 -132.33 17.87
C ASP A 316 -148.50 -133.75 17.25
N LEU A 317 -147.32 -134.36 17.04
CA LEU A 317 -147.16 -135.68 16.39
C LEU A 317 -147.18 -136.88 17.35
N VAL A 318 -147.13 -136.68 18.67
CA VAL A 318 -147.07 -137.78 19.66
C VAL A 318 -148.45 -138.19 20.22
N GLU A 319 -149.49 -137.37 20.10
CA GLU A 319 -150.84 -137.67 20.67
C GLU A 319 -151.80 -138.49 19.76
N HIS A 320 -151.44 -138.87 18.52
CA HIS A 320 -152.43 -139.44 17.56
C HIS A 320 -152.07 -140.70 16.76
N GLY A 321 -151.43 -141.70 17.40
CA GLY A 321 -151.48 -143.12 16.95
C GLY A 321 -151.65 -144.08 18.13
N LYS A 322 -152.87 -144.33 18.66
CA LYS A 322 -153.85 -145.39 18.27
C LYS A 322 -153.22 -146.79 18.13
N SER A 323 -153.59 -147.78 18.95
CA SER A 323 -154.83 -148.59 18.88
C SER A 323 -154.96 -149.38 17.55
N THR A 324 -155.13 -150.71 17.68
CA THR A 324 -155.22 -151.81 16.68
C THR A 324 -153.94 -152.11 15.89
N ILE A 325 -153.26 -153.27 16.03
CA ILE A 325 -153.68 -154.66 16.36
C ILE A 325 -153.11 -155.15 17.68
#